data_AF-A0A2A4ALN1-F1
#
_entry.id   AF-A0A2A4ALN1-F1
#
_cell.length_a   1.000
_cell.length_b   1.000
_cell.length_c   1.000
_cell.angle_alpha   90.00
_cell.angle_beta   90.00
_cell.angle_gamma   90.00
#
_symmetry.space_group_name_H-M   'P 1'
#
loop_
_entity.id
_entity.type
_entity.pdbx_description
1 polymer ?
#
loop_
_entity_poly.entity_id
_entity_poly.type
_entity_poly.pdbx_seq_one_letter_code
_entity_poly.pdbx_strand_id
1 'polypeptide(L)'
;MTYLYRAQIIGYPEFEEYEAFDYRYEPFETTWEKPVGWEPDEDYINRFKSNKYFEPNTDKFYRSRSSAKARVDLLNSMGYEAIVQRSAPVEWPAECKEKVESGQALEVAKAVGVLKRAGIIQSADELF
;
A
#
# COMPACT_ATOMS: atom_id res chain seq x y z
N MET A 1 -0.29 -19.27 -6.73
CA MET A 1 0.01 -18.41 -5.57
C MET A 1 -0.79 -17.12 -5.73
N THR A 2 -1.59 -16.78 -4.72
CA THR A 2 -2.38 -15.54 -4.72
C THR A 2 -1.53 -14.44 -4.09
N TYR A 3 -1.32 -13.33 -4.79
CA TYR A 3 -0.62 -12.16 -4.25
C TYR A 3 -1.61 -11.02 -4.08
N LEU A 4 -1.36 -10.18 -3.08
CA LEU A 4 -2.00 -8.87 -2.98
C LEU A 4 -1.00 -7.79 -3.39
N TYR A 5 -1.53 -6.72 -3.96
CA TYR A 5 -0.78 -5.57 -4.41
C TYR A 5 -1.34 -4.30 -3.76
N ARG A 6 -0.51 -3.31 -3.50
CA ARG A 6 -0.95 -1.97 -3.08
C ARG A 6 -0.14 -0.89 -3.78
N ALA A 7 -0.70 0.30 -3.87
CA ALA A 7 0.08 1.50 -4.19
C ALA A 7 0.69 2.00 -2.89
N GLN A 8 2.02 2.12 -2.85
CA GLN A 8 2.75 2.66 -1.71
C GLN A 8 3.36 3.98 -2.12
N ILE A 9 3.03 5.04 -1.39
CA ILE A 9 3.73 6.33 -1.51
C ILE A 9 5.10 6.19 -0.84
N ILE A 10 6.14 6.61 -1.56
CA ILE A 10 7.52 6.67 -1.06
C ILE A 10 8.05 8.10 -1.05
N GLY A 11 7.38 9.03 -1.72
CA GLY A 11 7.66 10.47 -1.69
C GLY A 11 6.39 11.28 -1.92
N TYR A 12 6.25 12.37 -1.16
CA TYR A 12 5.14 13.32 -1.30
C TYR A 12 5.57 14.50 -2.18
N PRO A 13 4.66 15.07 -2.98
CA PRO A 13 4.93 16.33 -3.67
C PRO A 13 5.03 17.49 -2.67
N GLU A 14 5.56 18.61 -3.14
CA GLU A 14 5.36 19.88 -2.43
C GLU A 14 3.90 20.32 -2.56
N PHE A 15 3.37 20.94 -1.51
CA PHE A 15 2.01 21.46 -1.46
C PHE A 15 2.02 22.99 -1.42
N GLU A 16 1.02 23.59 -2.06
CA GLU A 16 0.76 25.01 -2.01
C GLU A 16 -0.68 25.28 -1.56
N GLU A 17 -0.86 26.39 -0.83
CA GLU A 17 -2.19 26.88 -0.47
C GLU A 17 -2.89 27.48 -1.69
N TYR A 18 -4.17 27.21 -1.83
CA TYR A 18 -5.02 27.79 -2.85
C TYR A 18 -6.46 27.94 -2.33
N GLU A 19 -7.23 28.78 -3.02
CA GLU A 19 -8.65 28.93 -2.74
C GLU A 19 -9.44 27.85 -3.47
N ALA A 20 -10.12 27.01 -2.71
CA ALA A 20 -11.01 26.01 -3.25
C ALA A 20 -12.48 26.37 -2.99
N PHE A 21 -13.31 26.13 -4.00
CA PHE A 21 -14.76 26.12 -3.88
C PHE A 21 -15.31 24.70 -3.76
N ASP A 22 -16.34 24.52 -2.95
CA ASP A 22 -17.12 23.27 -2.88
C ASP A 22 -18.62 23.58 -2.90
N TYR A 23 -19.28 23.34 -4.03
CA TYR A 23 -20.72 23.64 -4.18
C TYR A 23 -21.62 22.76 -3.30
N ARG A 24 -21.06 21.80 -2.55
CA ARG A 24 -21.81 20.89 -1.68
C ARG A 24 -22.06 21.48 -0.28
N TYR A 25 -21.31 22.49 0.15
CA TYR A 25 -21.35 23.02 1.52
C TYR A 25 -21.21 24.55 1.56
N GLU A 26 -21.86 25.22 2.53
CA GLU A 26 -21.60 26.62 2.89
C GLU A 26 -20.72 26.67 4.16
N PRO A 27 -19.70 27.55 4.25
CA PRO A 27 -19.30 28.59 3.29
C PRO A 27 -18.52 28.04 2.08
N PHE A 28 -18.67 28.74 0.95
CA PHE A 28 -18.24 28.30 -0.37
C PHE A 28 -16.74 28.36 -0.63
N GLU A 29 -16.00 29.20 0.08
CA GLU A 29 -14.57 29.44 -0.15
C GLU A 29 -13.79 29.11 1.11
N THR A 30 -12.77 28.27 0.97
CA THR A 30 -11.86 27.92 2.07
C THR A 30 -10.47 27.73 1.50
N THR A 31 -9.45 28.11 2.25
CA THR A 31 -8.05 27.83 1.91
C THR A 31 -7.79 26.33 2.08
N TRP A 32 -7.35 25.69 1.01
CA TRP A 32 -6.95 24.28 0.98
C TRP A 32 -5.53 24.14 0.45
N GLU A 33 -4.97 22.94 0.58
CA GLU A 33 -3.66 22.60 0.00
C GLU A 33 -3.84 21.70 -1.23
N LYS A 34 -3.00 21.91 -2.24
CA LYS A 34 -2.89 21.06 -3.42
C LYS A 34 -1.43 20.78 -3.76
N PRO A 35 -1.11 19.66 -4.45
CA PRO A 35 0.21 19.46 -5.01
C PRO A 35 0.57 20.59 -5.98
N VAL A 36 1.80 21.09 -5.90
CA VAL A 36 2.30 22.11 -6.82
C VAL A 36 2.18 21.61 -8.27
N GLY A 37 1.57 22.42 -9.13
CA GLY A 37 1.35 22.08 -10.54
C GLY A 37 0.15 21.18 -10.82
N TRP A 38 -0.61 20.77 -9.80
CA TRP A 38 -1.91 20.15 -10.00
C TRP A 38 -2.98 21.22 -10.29
N GLU A 39 -3.79 20.99 -11.30
CA GLU A 39 -4.98 21.79 -11.61
C GLU A 39 -6.16 20.87 -11.93
N PRO A 40 -7.38 21.17 -11.44
CA PRO A 40 -8.56 20.41 -11.78
C PRO A 40 -9.00 20.75 -13.21
N ASP A 41 -9.28 19.72 -14.00
CA ASP A 41 -9.89 19.89 -15.33
C ASP A 41 -11.42 20.05 -15.24
N GLU A 42 -12.05 20.39 -16.36
CA GLU A 42 -13.49 20.58 -16.45
C GLU A 42 -14.27 19.32 -16.03
N ASP A 43 -13.78 18.13 -16.39
CA ASP A 43 -14.39 16.85 -16.05
C ASP A 43 -14.36 16.60 -14.54
N TYR A 44 -13.25 16.93 -13.88
CA TYR A 44 -13.08 16.85 -12.44
C TYR A 44 -14.06 17.77 -11.74
N ILE A 45 -14.13 19.05 -12.13
CA ILE A 45 -15.06 20.01 -11.54
C ILE A 45 -16.50 19.56 -11.76
N ASN A 46 -16.84 19.10 -12.97
CA ASN A 46 -18.19 18.62 -13.29
C ASN A 46 -18.59 17.41 -12.46
N ARG A 47 -17.65 16.49 -12.20
CA ARG A 47 -17.87 15.27 -11.44
C ARG A 47 -17.97 15.52 -9.94
N PHE A 48 -17.06 16.30 -9.38
CA PHE A 48 -16.96 16.51 -7.94
C PHE A 48 -17.72 17.74 -7.45
N LYS A 49 -18.18 18.60 -8.35
CA LYS A 49 -18.82 19.89 -8.05
C LYS A 49 -17.94 20.77 -7.16
N SER A 50 -16.63 20.69 -7.37
CA SER A 50 -15.61 21.36 -6.56
C SER A 50 -14.28 21.37 -7.34
N ASN A 51 -13.47 22.41 -7.15
CA ASN A 51 -12.06 22.42 -7.57
C ASN A 51 -11.13 21.88 -6.46
N LYS A 52 -11.69 21.34 -5.37
CA LYS A 52 -10.92 20.83 -4.25
C LYS A 52 -10.11 19.61 -4.65
N TYR A 53 -8.83 19.62 -4.34
CA TYR A 53 -7.96 18.46 -4.42
C TYR A 53 -8.43 17.35 -3.46
N PHE A 54 -8.77 16.19 -4.02
CA PHE A 54 -9.10 14.98 -3.25
C PHE A 54 -7.96 13.99 -3.38
N GLU A 55 -7.20 13.83 -2.29
CA GLU A 55 -6.10 12.88 -2.26
C GLU A 55 -6.60 11.44 -2.51
N PRO A 56 -5.98 10.69 -3.44
CA PRO A 56 -6.40 9.32 -3.72
C PRO A 56 -6.16 8.40 -2.51
N ASN A 57 -7.20 7.71 -2.05
CA ASN A 57 -7.06 6.70 -0.98
C ASN A 57 -6.04 5.60 -1.36
N THR A 58 -5.10 5.33 -0.46
CA THR A 58 -4.00 4.35 -0.59
C THR A 58 -4.18 3.07 0.23
N ASP A 59 -5.22 2.96 1.05
CA ASP A 59 -5.46 1.81 1.94
C ASP A 59 -6.01 0.58 1.22
N LYS A 60 -6.25 0.69 -0.09
CA LYS A 60 -6.82 -0.38 -0.90
C LYS A 60 -5.77 -1.41 -1.31
N PHE A 61 -6.10 -2.68 -1.06
CA PHE A 61 -5.40 -3.82 -1.63
C PHE A 61 -6.05 -4.28 -2.94
N TYR A 62 -5.23 -4.67 -3.90
CA TYR A 62 -5.62 -5.12 -5.23
C TYR A 62 -5.21 -6.58 -5.42
N ARG A 63 -6.07 -7.36 -6.06
CA ARG A 63 -5.76 -8.75 -6.45
C ARG A 63 -4.88 -8.84 -7.69
N SER A 64 -4.83 -7.77 -8.49
CA SER A 64 -4.03 -7.70 -9.72
C SER A 64 -2.97 -6.61 -9.64
N ARG A 65 -1.81 -6.89 -10.23
CA ARG A 65 -0.72 -5.91 -10.35
C ARG A 65 -1.14 -4.71 -11.19
N SER A 66 -1.90 -4.93 -12.27
CA SER A 66 -2.34 -3.87 -13.18
C SER A 66 -3.30 -2.89 -12.51
N SER A 67 -4.21 -3.37 -11.65
CA SER A 67 -5.10 -2.46 -10.90
C SER A 67 -4.32 -1.61 -9.88
N ALA A 68 -3.33 -2.19 -9.19
CA ALA A 68 -2.45 -1.40 -8.33
C ALA A 68 -1.60 -0.40 -9.14
N LYS A 69 -1.14 -0.80 -10.34
CA LYS A 69 -0.38 0.09 -11.24
C LYS A 69 -1.21 1.29 -11.69
N ALA A 70 -2.48 1.10 -12.03
CA ALA A 70 -3.36 2.22 -12.38
C ALA A 70 -3.51 3.24 -11.23
N ARG A 71 -3.51 2.78 -9.98
CA ARG A 71 -3.52 3.68 -8.81
C ARG A 71 -2.18 4.42 -8.65
N VAL A 72 -1.06 3.73 -8.85
CA VAL A 72 0.28 4.34 -8.84
C VAL A 72 0.40 5.40 -9.93
N ASP A 73 -0.10 5.12 -11.14
CA ASP A 73 -0.04 6.07 -12.26
C ASP A 73 -0.86 7.33 -11.98
N LEU A 74 -2.02 7.18 -11.34
CA LEU A 74 -2.82 8.31 -10.88
C LEU A 74 -2.06 9.15 -9.84
N LEU A 75 -1.45 8.52 -8.83
CA LEU A 75 -0.66 9.23 -7.82
C LEU A 75 0.53 9.96 -8.45
N ASN A 76 1.25 9.29 -9.34
CA ASN A 76 2.40 9.87 -10.04
C ASN A 76 1.99 11.06 -10.93
N SER A 77 0.81 11.00 -11.59
CA SER A 77 0.29 12.14 -12.35
C SER A 77 -0.06 13.35 -11.48
N MET A 78 -0.24 13.16 -10.17
CA MET A 78 -0.50 14.21 -9.18
C MET A 78 0.78 14.67 -8.46
N GLY A 79 1.96 14.23 -8.92
CA GLY A 79 3.26 14.63 -8.37
C GLY A 79 3.81 13.75 -7.24
N TYR A 80 3.07 12.72 -6.82
CA TYR A 80 3.59 11.78 -5.81
C TYR A 80 4.64 10.86 -6.43
N GLU A 81 5.53 10.35 -5.58
CA GLU A 81 6.36 9.21 -5.94
C GLU A 81 5.74 7.94 -5.33
N ALA A 82 5.14 7.11 -6.18
CA ALA A 82 4.48 5.88 -5.76
C ALA A 82 5.00 4.64 -6.50
N ILE A 83 4.98 3.50 -5.79
CA ILE A 83 5.37 2.20 -6.33
C ILE A 83 4.28 1.16 -6.14
N VAL A 84 4.30 0.12 -6.98
CA VAL A 84 3.48 -1.07 -6.77
C VAL A 84 4.21 -2.00 -5.81
N GLN A 85 3.69 -2.14 -4.60
CA GLN A 85 4.19 -3.11 -3.63
C GLN A 85 3.41 -4.42 -3.77
N ARG A 86 4.13 -5.55 -3.74
CA ARG A 86 3.56 -6.91 -3.77
C ARG A 86 3.73 -7.54 -2.40
N SER A 87 2.68 -8.18 -1.89
CA SER A 87 2.75 -8.96 -0.64
C SER A 87 3.59 -10.22 -0.83
N ALA A 88 3.95 -10.87 0.29
CA ALA A 88 4.26 -12.30 0.25
C ALA A 88 3.04 -13.08 -0.31
N PRO A 89 3.23 -14.29 -0.86
CA PRO A 89 2.11 -15.15 -1.25
C PRO A 89 1.11 -15.28 -0.10
N VAL A 90 -0.17 -15.05 -0.40
CA VAL A 90 -1.27 -15.36 0.52
C VAL A 90 -1.53 -16.86 0.41
N GLU A 91 -1.17 -17.56 1.48
CA GLU A 91 -1.44 -18.97 1.66
C GLU A 91 -2.62 -19.14 2.61
N TRP A 92 -3.58 -19.99 2.24
CA TRP A 92 -4.64 -20.41 3.12
C TRP A 92 -4.23 -21.72 3.83
N PRO A 93 -4.69 -21.96 5.07
CA PRO A 93 -4.53 -23.26 5.69
C PRO A 93 -5.11 -24.37 4.81
N ALA A 94 -4.61 -25.59 4.96
CA ALA A 94 -5.27 -26.76 4.38
C ALA A 94 -6.69 -26.94 4.95
N GLU A 95 -7.52 -27.73 4.28
CA GLU A 95 -8.88 -28.02 4.77
C GLU A 95 -8.85 -28.52 6.23
N CYS A 96 -9.79 -27.99 7.02
CA CYS A 96 -9.90 -28.26 8.46
C CYS A 96 -8.70 -27.80 9.32
N LYS A 97 -7.80 -26.94 8.80
CA LYS A 97 -6.74 -26.28 9.58
C LYS A 97 -7.11 -24.82 9.81
N GLU A 98 -6.85 -24.31 11.02
CA GLU A 98 -7.10 -22.91 11.38
C GLU A 98 -5.98 -21.98 10.90
N LYS A 99 -4.74 -22.50 10.78
CA LYS A 99 -3.54 -21.73 10.43
C LYS A 99 -2.65 -22.49 9.45
N VAL A 100 -1.91 -21.72 8.65
CA VAL A 100 -0.85 -22.24 7.77
C VAL A 100 0.30 -22.78 8.64
N GLU A 101 0.63 -24.06 8.49
CA GLU A 101 1.75 -24.70 9.20
C GLU A 101 3.07 -24.61 8.39
N SER A 102 3.27 -23.51 7.67
CA SER A 102 4.51 -23.23 6.91
C SER A 102 4.99 -21.81 7.20
N GLY A 103 6.30 -21.70 7.43
CA GLY A 103 6.99 -20.44 7.64
C GLY A 103 8.47 -20.71 7.89
N GLN A 104 9.33 -19.75 7.52
CA GLN A 104 10.78 -19.85 7.75
C GLN A 104 11.09 -20.20 9.22
N ALA A 105 10.32 -19.73 10.18
CA ALA A 105 10.49 -20.07 11.59
C ALA A 105 10.30 -21.57 11.89
N LEU A 106 9.35 -22.24 11.23
CA LEU A 106 9.15 -23.68 11.41
C LEU A 106 10.26 -24.48 10.72
N GLU A 107 10.69 -24.06 9.55
CA GLU A 107 11.83 -24.65 8.84
C GLU A 107 13.13 -24.48 9.65
N VAL A 108 13.36 -23.29 10.20
CA VAL A 108 14.48 -23.00 11.11
C VAL A 108 14.39 -23.84 12.37
N ALA A 109 13.22 -23.93 13.01
CA ALA A 109 13.03 -24.77 14.19
C ALA A 109 13.28 -26.27 13.90
N LYS A 110 12.83 -26.76 12.74
CA LYS A 110 13.12 -28.13 12.28
C LYS A 110 14.62 -28.32 12.04
N ALA A 111 15.28 -27.38 11.35
CA ALA A 111 16.71 -27.42 11.07
C ALA A 111 17.54 -27.40 12.35
N VAL A 112 17.23 -26.50 13.29
CA VAL A 112 17.83 -26.45 14.63
C VAL A 112 17.62 -27.78 15.36
N GLY A 113 16.42 -28.36 15.29
CA GLY A 113 16.13 -29.68 15.87
C GLY A 113 16.91 -30.83 15.23
N VAL A 114 17.23 -30.76 13.94
CA VAL A 114 18.12 -31.73 13.26
C VAL A 114 19.55 -31.57 13.74
N LEU A 115 20.08 -30.35 13.78
CA LEU A 115 21.45 -30.06 14.23
C LEU A 115 21.68 -30.49 15.68
N LYS A 116 20.69 -30.24 16.56
CA LYS A 116 20.73 -30.67 17.96
C LYS A 116 20.73 -32.20 18.09
N ARG A 117 19.91 -32.91 17.30
CA ARG A 117 19.89 -34.38 17.28
C ARG A 117 21.17 -34.99 16.72
N ALA A 118 21.81 -34.31 15.77
CA ALA A 118 23.12 -34.69 15.24
C ALA A 118 24.28 -34.35 16.19
N GLY A 119 24.02 -33.65 17.32
CA GLY A 119 25.03 -33.25 18.29
C GLY A 119 25.95 -32.13 17.82
N ILE A 120 25.59 -31.43 16.74
CA ILE A 120 26.41 -30.35 16.15
C ILE A 120 26.30 -29.07 16.99
N ILE A 121 25.12 -28.84 17.58
CA ILE A 121 24.86 -27.71 18.49
C ILE A 121 24.21 -28.23 19.77
N GLN A 122 24.52 -27.62 20.92
CA GLN A 122 23.85 -27.92 22.20
C GLN A 122 22.64 -27.01 22.42
N SER A 123 22.74 -25.76 21.96
CA SER A 123 21.76 -24.68 22.12
C SER A 123 21.55 -23.92 20.81
N ALA A 124 20.36 -23.32 20.63
CA ALA A 124 20.11 -22.43 19.50
C ALA A 124 20.89 -21.11 19.59
N ASP A 125 21.37 -20.74 20.79
CA ASP A 125 22.18 -19.54 21.03
C ASP A 125 23.59 -19.64 20.42
N GLU A 126 24.03 -20.84 20.01
CA GLU A 126 25.33 -21.06 19.35
C GLU A 126 25.33 -20.67 17.87
N LEU A 127 24.18 -20.25 17.31
CA LEU A 127 23.98 -19.92 15.90
C LEU A 127 24.01 -18.42 15.59
N PHE A 128 24.17 -17.55 16.60
CA PHE A 128 24.23 -16.10 16.49
C PHE A 128 25.41 -15.54 17.30
#